data_AF-K5X530-F1
#
_entry.id   AF-K5X530-F1
#
_cell.length_a   1.000
_cell.length_b   1.000
_cell.length_c   1.000
_cell.angle_alpha   90.00
_cell.angle_beta   90.00
_cell.angle_gamma   90.00
#
_symmetry.space_group_name_H-M   'P 1'
#
loop_
_entity.id
_entity.type
_entity.pdbx_description
1 polymer ?
#
loop_
_entity_poly.entity_id
_entity_poly.type
_entity_poly.pdbx_seq_one_letter_code
_entity_poly.pdbx_strand_id
1 'polypeptide(L)'
;MSTTLFANLLPDVVDVFDVINESEASTTPQLKKKLVQASNSLRDDLSRAREAAYNIEGGYLSLEEEEVITEMLKSLIARKRCVPLT
;
A
#
# COMPACT_ATOMS: atom_id res chain seq x y z
N MET A 1 -4.42 2.85 -13.11
CA MET A 1 -4.99 3.72 -12.06
C MET A 1 -4.26 3.61 -10.74
N SER A 2 -3.65 2.47 -10.35
CA SER A 2 -2.88 2.36 -9.09
C SER A 2 -1.44 2.89 -9.18
N THR A 3 -0.78 2.81 -10.34
CA THR A 3 0.63 3.19 -10.52
C THR A 3 0.92 4.66 -10.20
N THR A 4 0.02 5.57 -10.58
CA THR A 4 0.13 6.99 -10.27
C THR A 4 -0.02 7.28 -8.78
N LEU A 5 -0.83 6.48 -8.07
CA LEU A 5 -1.07 6.66 -6.64
C LEU A 5 0.15 6.22 -5.82
N PHE A 6 0.77 5.09 -6.15
CA PHE A 6 2.03 4.68 -5.52
C PHE A 6 3.22 5.59 -5.91
N ALA A 7 3.23 6.13 -7.14
CA ALA A 7 4.29 7.03 -7.59
C ALA A 7 4.34 8.36 -6.83
N ASN A 8 3.20 8.83 -6.29
CA ASN A 8 3.09 10.09 -5.56
C ASN A 8 3.46 9.98 -4.07
N LEU A 9 3.51 8.76 -3.51
CA LEU A 9 3.83 8.58 -2.08
C LEU A 9 5.21 9.12 -1.71
N LEU A 10 6.21 8.93 -2.56
CA LEU A 10 7.56 9.41 -2.30
C LEU A 10 7.66 10.95 -2.41
N PRO A 11 7.12 11.60 -3.46
CA PRO A 11 6.93 13.05 -3.48
C PRO A 11 6.23 13.62 -2.24
N ASP A 12 5.11 13.02 -1.80
CA ASP A 12 4.36 13.50 -0.64
C ASP A 12 5.18 13.45 0.66
N VAL A 13 6.04 12.44 0.81
CA VAL A 13 6.99 12.35 1.93
C VAL A 13 8.04 13.46 1.85
N VAL A 14 8.59 13.72 0.66
CA VAL A 14 9.57 14.80 0.44
C VAL A 14 8.95 16.16 0.80
N ASP A 15 7.71 16.41 0.39
CA ASP A 15 6.99 17.65 0.71
C ASP A 15 6.85 17.87 2.22
N VAL A 16 6.55 16.81 2.98
CA VAL A 16 6.50 16.90 4.46
C VAL A 16 7.88 17.21 5.04
N PHE A 17 8.94 16.57 4.54
CA PHE A 17 10.32 16.84 4.97
C PHE A 17 10.77 18.26 4.66
N ASP A 18 10.43 18.79 3.49
CA ASP A 18 10.76 20.15 3.10
C ASP A 18 10.09 21.17 4.04
N VAL A 19 8.83 20.94 4.40
CA VAL A 19 8.13 21.79 5.37
C VAL A 19 8.74 21.68 6.78
N ILE A 20 9.18 20.50 7.20
CA ILE A 20 9.88 20.32 8.48
C ILE A 20 11.18 21.11 8.48
N ASN A 21 12.00 20.98 7.43
CA ASN A 21 13.26 21.70 7.27
C ASN A 21 13.05 23.23 7.24
N GLU A 22 12.01 23.71 6.54
CA GLU A 22 11.61 25.14 6.54
C GLU A 22 11.23 25.62 7.96
N SER A 23 10.59 24.76 8.75
CA SER A 23 10.13 25.10 10.11
C SER A 23 11.24 25.16 11.15
N GLU A 24 12.33 24.40 10.96
CA GLU A 24 13.52 24.46 11.81
C GLU A 24 14.26 25.79 11.66
N ALA A 25 14.25 26.37 10.46
CA ALA A 25 14.89 27.66 10.18
C ALA A 25 14.07 28.85 10.73
N SER A 26 12.73 28.80 10.66
CA SER A 26 11.86 29.73 11.38
C SER A 26 10.46 29.14 11.59
N THR A 27 9.95 29.14 12.83
CA THR A 27 8.61 28.61 13.10
C THR A 27 7.56 29.72 13.00
N THR A 28 6.81 29.72 11.89
CA THR A 28 5.64 30.60 11.70
C THR A 28 4.32 29.83 11.85
N PRO A 29 3.20 30.49 12.21
CA PRO A 29 1.87 29.87 12.21
C PRO A 29 1.48 29.28 10.84
N GLN A 30 1.93 29.90 9.76
CA GLN A 30 1.72 29.47 8.38
C GLN A 30 2.42 28.13 8.11
N LEU A 31 3.68 28.00 8.53
CA LEU A 31 4.43 26.75 8.41
C LEU A 31 3.79 25.61 9.20
N LYS A 32 3.27 25.88 10.41
CA LYS A 32 2.52 24.88 11.18
C LYS A 32 1.27 24.39 10.43
N LYS A 33 0.53 25.31 9.79
CA LYS A 33 -0.64 24.93 8.97
C LYS A 33 -0.24 24.11 7.75
N LYS A 34 0.83 24.52 7.05
CA LYS A 34 1.38 23.82 5.89
C LYS A 34 1.82 22.39 6.26
N LEU A 35 2.46 22.22 7.42
CA LEU A 35 2.89 20.92 7.93
C LEU A 35 1.69 20.01 8.22
N VAL A 36 0.68 20.51 8.93
CA VAL A 36 -0.55 19.74 9.20
C VAL A 36 -1.23 19.33 7.89
N GLN A 37 -1.29 20.23 6.91
CA GLN A 37 -1.88 19.93 5.61
C GLN A 37 -1.09 18.85 4.85
N ALA A 38 0.23 18.99 4.74
CA ALA A 38 1.09 18.02 4.05
C ALA A 38 1.02 16.64 4.72
N SER A 39 1.08 16.58 6.05
CA SER A 39 1.00 15.33 6.81
C SER A 39 -0.37 14.65 6.67
N ASN A 40 -1.47 15.42 6.66
CA ASN A 40 -2.80 14.86 6.44
C ASN A 40 -2.94 14.32 5.00
N SER A 41 -2.43 15.05 4.00
CA SER A 41 -2.42 14.60 2.61
C SER A 41 -1.69 13.28 2.45
N LEU A 42 -0.45 13.20 2.96
CA LEU A 42 0.35 11.97 2.94
C LEU A 42 -0.37 10.79 3.61
N ARG A 43 -0.99 11.03 4.79
CA ARG A 43 -1.75 9.98 5.49
C ARG A 43 -2.90 9.46 4.64
N ASP A 44 -3.65 10.38 4.03
CA ASP A 44 -4.82 10.01 3.24
C ASP A 44 -4.40 9.25 1.96
N ASP A 45 -3.29 9.65 1.33
CA ASP A 45 -2.71 9.00 0.16
C ASP A 45 -2.17 7.59 0.49
N LEU A 46 -1.50 7.43 1.64
CA LEU A 46 -1.10 6.12 2.16
C LEU A 46 -2.30 5.21 2.45
N SER A 47 -3.37 5.76 3.02
CA SER A 47 -4.60 4.99 3.28
C SER A 47 -5.21 4.47 1.98
N ARG A 48 -5.30 5.33 0.95
CA ARG A 48 -5.80 4.93 -0.38
C ARG A 48 -4.88 3.92 -1.05
N ALA A 49 -3.57 4.06 -0.89
CA ALA A 49 -2.58 3.12 -1.44
C ALA A 49 -2.71 1.74 -0.81
N ARG A 50 -2.85 1.72 0.51
CA ARG A 50 -3.09 0.51 1.28
C ARG A 50 -4.38 -0.17 0.83
N GLU A 51 -5.49 0.55 0.80
CA GLU A 51 -6.78 0.01 0.35
C GLU A 51 -6.70 -0.52 -1.09
N ALA A 52 -6.04 0.20 -1.99
CA ALA A 52 -5.81 -0.27 -3.35
C ALA A 52 -4.99 -1.56 -3.41
N ALA A 53 -3.97 -1.71 -2.56
CA ALA A 53 -3.17 -2.94 -2.47
C ALA A 53 -3.99 -4.12 -1.94
N TYR A 54 -4.78 -3.92 -0.87
CA TYR A 54 -5.63 -4.97 -0.29
C TYR A 54 -6.76 -5.44 -1.22
N ASN A 55 -7.23 -4.56 -2.10
CA ASN A 55 -8.28 -4.88 -3.07
C ASN A 55 -7.76 -5.56 -4.35
N ILE A 56 -6.45 -5.75 -4.50
CA ILE A 56 -5.91 -6.66 -5.53
C ILE A 56 -6.29 -8.08 -5.12
N GLU A 57 -6.66 -8.93 -6.09
CA GLU A 57 -6.89 -10.36 -5.81
C GLU A 57 -5.65 -10.97 -5.15
N GLY A 58 -5.83 -11.53 -3.95
CA GLY A 58 -4.71 -12.05 -3.15
C GLY A 58 -3.93 -11.00 -2.35
N GLY A 59 -4.18 -9.71 -2.54
CA GLY A 59 -3.42 -8.61 -1.90
C GLY A 59 -3.52 -8.50 -0.37
N TYR A 60 -4.37 -9.31 0.26
CA TYR A 60 -4.45 -9.47 1.72
C TYR A 60 -3.56 -10.58 2.28
N LEU A 61 -2.98 -11.41 1.41
CA LEU A 61 -2.11 -12.52 1.77
C LEU A 61 -0.64 -12.12 1.60
N SER A 62 0.22 -12.69 2.44
CA SER A 62 1.64 -12.71 2.15
C SER A 62 1.94 -13.67 1.00
N LEU A 63 3.10 -13.50 0.35
CA LEU A 63 3.54 -14.41 -0.72
C LEU A 63 3.62 -15.86 -0.22
N GLU A 64 4.09 -16.05 1.01
CA GLU A 64 4.19 -17.36 1.64
C GLU A 64 2.81 -18.00 1.87
N GLU A 65 1.81 -17.20 2.26
CA GLU A 65 0.43 -17.68 2.41
C GLU A 65 -0.18 -18.08 1.06
N GLU A 66 0.07 -17.32 0.00
CA GLU A 66 -0.37 -17.67 -1.35
C GLU A 66 0.28 -18.95 -1.88
N GLU A 67 1.56 -19.17 -1.58
CA GLU A 67 2.28 -20.40 -1.96
C GLU A 67 1.67 -21.64 -1.28
N VAL A 68 1.34 -21.54 0.02
CA VAL A 68 0.68 -22.63 0.75
C VAL A 68 -0.67 -22.96 0.13
N ILE A 69 -1.50 -21.95 -0.15
CA ILE A 69 -2.81 -22.15 -0.79
C ILE A 69 -2.64 -22.78 -2.18
N THR A 70 -1.66 -22.31 -2.94
CA THR A 70 -1.34 -22.84 -4.27
C THR A 70 -1.00 -24.33 -4.21
N GLU A 71 -0.17 -24.76 -3.26
CA GLU A 71 0.17 -26.18 -3.10
C GLU A 71 -1.02 -27.02 -2.64
N MET A 72 -1.89 -26.48 -1.78
CA MET A 72 -3.15 -27.13 -1.40
C MET A 72 -4.07 -27.34 -2.61
N LEU A 73 -4.23 -26.31 -3.46
CA LEU A 73 -5.05 -26.37 -4.67
C LEU A 73 -4.48 -27.36 -5.70
N LYS A 74 -3.17 -27.34 -5.94
CA LYS A 74 -2.49 -28.33 -6.80
C LYS A 74 -2.73 -29.75 -6.31
N SER A 75 -2.60 -29.98 -5.01
CA SER A 75 -2.85 -31.29 -4.39
C SER A 75 -4.30 -31.74 -4.57
N LEU A 76 -5.28 -30.84 -4.43
CA LEU A 76 -6.69 -31.13 -4.67
C LEU A 76 -6.97 -31.51 -6.13
N ILE A 77 -6.39 -30.77 -7.08
CA ILE A 77 -6.52 -31.06 -8.52
C ILE A 77 -5.92 -32.42 -8.84
N ALA A 78 -4.72 -32.71 -8.34
CA ALA A 78 -4.06 -34.00 -8.53
C ALA A 78 -4.94 -35.15 -8.03
N ARG A 79 -5.50 -35.03 -6.82
CA ARG A 79 -6.45 -36.03 -6.28
C ARG A 79 -7.67 -36.22 -7.17
N LYS A 80 -8.32 -35.13 -7.61
CA LYS A 80 -9.50 -35.20 -8.48
C LYS A 80 -9.20 -35.83 -9.85
N ARG A 81 -8.01 -35.60 -10.40
CA ARG A 81 -7.58 -36.23 -11.67
C ARG A 81 -7.29 -37.73 -11.52
N CYS A 82 -6.84 -38.15 -10.35
CA CYS A 82 -6.63 -39.58 -10.03
C CYS A 82 -7.93 -40.31 -9.69
N VAL A 83 -9.02 -39.60 -9.41
CA VAL A 83 -10.35 -40.18 -9.25
C VAL A 83 -10.99 -40.31 -10.65
N PRO A 84 -11.37 -41.52 -11.10
CA PRO A 84 -12.10 -41.68 -12.35
C PRO A 84 -13.43 -40.93 -12.24
N LEU A 85 -13.75 -40.11 -13.23
CA LEU A 85 -15.11 -39.58 -13.39
C LEU A 85 -16.01 -40.77 -13.72
N THR A 86 -16.67 -41.32 -12.70
CA THR A 86 -17.78 -42.27 -12.82
C THR A 86 -19.04 -41.56 -13.27
#